data_AF-A0A3D4X3K7-F1
#
_entry.id   AF-A0A3D4X3K7-F1
#
_cell.length_a   1.000
_cell.length_b   1.000
_cell.length_c   1.000
_cell.angle_alpha   90.00
_cell.angle_beta   90.00
_cell.angle_gamma   90.00
#
_symmetry.space_group_name_H-M   'P 1'
#
loop_
_entity.id
_entity.type
_entity.pdbx_description
1 polymer ?
#
loop_
_entity_poly.entity_id
_entity_poly.type
_entity_poly.pdbx_seq_one_letter_code
_entity_poly.pdbx_strand_id
1 'polypeptide(L)'
;MRSSNIAQAAATGDVTTQSGYLRSVVLTAAAATSTVVVRAGGSGGTVVLTLSAVANTSAPSGDLGDALCKDGIHVTLTGAAAVATVVYV
;
A
#
# COMPACT_ATOMS: atom_id res chain seq x y z
N MET A 1 -1.72 -20.50 11.96
CA MET A 1 -1.64 -19.04 11.82
C MET A 1 -0.87 -18.75 10.55
N ARG A 2 -1.39 -17.93 9.64
CA ARG A 2 -0.60 -17.49 8.48
C ARG A 2 0.35 -16.39 8.96
N SER A 3 1.64 -16.50 8.64
CA SER A 3 2.64 -15.49 9.01
C SER A 3 2.40 -14.22 8.21
N SER A 4 2.36 -13.07 8.87
CA SER A 4 2.24 -11.78 8.17
C SER A 4 3.61 -11.27 7.75
N ASN A 5 3.66 -10.66 6.58
CA ASN A 5 4.80 -9.97 6.02
C ASN A 5 4.56 -8.46 6.08
N ILE A 6 5.64 -7.70 6.23
CA ILE A 6 5.60 -6.22 6.24
C ILE A 6 6.55 -5.72 5.16
N ALA A 7 6.05 -4.89 4.26
CA ALA A 7 6.84 -4.20 3.26
C ALA A 7 6.67 -2.68 3.38
N GLN A 8 7.72 -1.94 3.02
CA GLN A 8 7.72 -0.49 3.07
C GLN A 8 8.05 0.07 1.68
N ALA A 9 7.25 1.03 1.23
CA ALA A 9 7.47 1.80 0.01
C ALA A 9 7.77 3.25 0.40
N ALA A 10 8.90 3.81 -0.03
CA ALA A 10 9.38 5.15 0.39
C ALA A 10 9.60 6.15 -0.78
N ALA A 11 9.35 5.72 -2.01
CA ALA A 11 9.34 6.53 -3.22
C ALA A 11 8.46 5.80 -4.26
N THR A 12 8.12 6.44 -5.38
CA THR A 12 7.38 5.78 -6.48
C THR A 12 8.08 4.47 -6.85
N GLY A 13 7.49 3.35 -6.45
CA GLY A 13 8.15 2.06 -6.53
C GLY A 13 7.21 0.95 -6.13
N ASP A 14 7.16 -0.08 -6.96
CA ASP A 14 6.27 -1.22 -6.79
C ASP A 14 6.82 -2.17 -5.72
N VAL A 15 6.15 -2.26 -4.57
CA VAL A 15 6.23 -3.50 -3.79
C VAL A 15 5.48 -4.53 -4.62
N THR A 16 6.19 -5.44 -5.29
CA THR A 16 5.59 -6.56 -6.04
C THR A 16 5.74 -7.83 -5.22
N THR A 17 4.63 -8.38 -4.75
CA THR A 17 4.60 -9.70 -4.11
C THR A 17 4.16 -10.76 -5.12
N GLN A 18 4.38 -12.05 -4.83
CA GLN A 18 3.54 -13.11 -5.44
C GLN A 18 2.09 -12.96 -4.95
N SER A 19 1.18 -13.84 -5.39
CA SER A 19 -0.21 -13.84 -4.91
C SER A 19 -0.26 -13.75 -3.38
N GLY A 20 -1.04 -12.82 -2.85
CA GLY A 20 -1.12 -12.59 -1.42
C GLY A 20 -2.41 -11.92 -1.00
N TYR A 21 -2.64 -11.87 0.30
CA TYR A 21 -3.78 -11.22 0.91
C TYR A 21 -3.34 -9.92 1.58
N LEU A 22 -3.89 -8.80 1.15
CA LEU A 22 -3.63 -7.50 1.73
C LEU A 22 -4.45 -7.35 3.02
N ARG A 23 -3.79 -7.07 4.15
CA ARG A 23 -4.44 -6.86 5.45
C ARG A 23 -4.65 -5.39 5.76
N SER A 24 -3.60 -4.59 5.65
CA SER A 24 -3.69 -3.16 5.96
C SER A 24 -2.56 -2.38 5.33
N VAL A 25 -2.80 -1.07 5.16
CA VAL A 25 -1.82 -0.12 4.69
C VAL A 25 -1.89 1.14 5.54
N VAL A 26 -0.72 1.71 5.84
CA VAL A 26 -0.60 3.02 6.46
C VAL A 26 0.23 3.90 5.55
N LEU A 27 -0.35 5.00 5.09
CA LEU A 27 0.36 6.07 4.40
C LEU A 27 0.79 7.14 5.41
N THR A 28 2.05 7.56 5.36
CA THR A 28 2.56 8.71 6.11
C THR A 28 3.11 9.74 5.13
N ALA A 29 2.51 10.92 5.14
CA ALA A 29 2.94 12.06 4.35
C ALA A 29 3.89 12.94 5.14
N ALA A 30 5.08 13.22 4.60
CA ALA A 30 6.05 14.09 5.24
C ALA A 30 5.87 15.56 4.79
N ALA A 31 6.35 15.91 3.60
CA ALA A 31 6.49 17.31 3.20
C ALA A 31 5.37 17.85 2.29
N ALA A 32 4.56 16.97 1.71
CA ALA A 32 3.46 17.33 0.82
C ALA A 32 2.28 16.37 1.02
N THR A 33 1.10 16.74 0.51
CA THR A 33 0.00 15.78 0.37
C THR A 33 0.47 14.61 -0.48
N SER A 34 0.21 13.40 0.02
CA SER A 34 0.67 12.16 -0.59
C SER A 34 -0.50 11.24 -0.85
N THR A 35 -0.35 10.37 -1.84
CA THR A 35 -1.34 9.33 -2.10
C THR A 35 -0.64 8.00 -2.29
N VAL A 36 -1.29 6.93 -1.84
CA VAL A 36 -0.89 5.57 -2.15
C VAL A 36 -2.04 4.85 -2.82
N VAL A 37 -1.73 4.15 -3.90
CA VAL A 37 -2.68 3.29 -4.62
C VAL A 37 -2.13 1.87 -4.57
N VAL A 38 -2.95 0.95 -4.07
CA VAL A 38 -2.63 -0.48 -4.07
C VAL A 38 -3.46 -1.18 -5.13
N ARG A 39 -2.80 -1.97 -5.97
CA ARG A 39 -3.43 -2.74 -7.04
C ARG A 39 -3.13 -4.23 -6.90
N ALA A 40 -4.08 -5.04 -7.37
CA ALA A 40 -3.89 -6.46 -7.60
C ALA A 40 -3.58 -6.69 -9.10
N GLY A 41 -2.42 -7.25 -9.42
CA GLY A 41 -2.04 -7.60 -10.80
C GLY A 41 -1.38 -6.50 -11.63
N GLY A 42 -0.34 -5.88 -11.08
CA GLY A 42 0.49 -4.91 -11.80
C GLY A 42 -0.03 -3.47 -11.83
N SER A 43 0.70 -2.63 -12.55
CA SER A 43 0.35 -1.22 -12.78
C SER A 43 -1.00 -1.06 -13.51
N GLY A 44 -1.41 -2.05 -14.33
CA GLY A 44 -2.74 -2.10 -14.97
C GLY A 44 -3.82 -2.84 -14.18
N GLY A 45 -3.48 -3.33 -12.99
CA GLY A 45 -4.36 -4.17 -12.18
C GLY A 45 -5.52 -3.45 -11.51
N THR A 46 -6.37 -4.21 -10.82
CA THR A 46 -7.54 -3.69 -10.11
C THR A 46 -7.10 -2.92 -8.87
N VAL A 47 -7.61 -1.69 -8.71
CA VAL A 47 -7.37 -0.90 -7.49
C VAL A 47 -8.11 -1.56 -6.32
N VAL A 48 -7.34 -1.92 -5.29
CA VAL A 48 -7.85 -2.53 -4.04
C VAL A 48 -8.05 -1.46 -2.98
N LEU A 49 -7.12 -0.50 -2.91
CA LEU A 49 -7.12 0.55 -1.90
C LEU A 49 -6.52 1.83 -2.47
N THR A 50 -7.11 2.97 -2.13
CA THR A 50 -6.49 4.29 -2.30
C THR A 50 -6.54 5.02 -0.97
N LEU A 51 -5.40 5.55 -0.53
CA LEU A 51 -5.33 6.44 0.64
C LEU A 51 -4.70 7.76 0.23
N SER A 52 -5.13 8.82 0.91
CA SER A 52 -4.57 10.16 0.81
C SER A 52 -4.28 10.66 2.21
N ALA A 53 -3.11 11.29 2.38
CA ALA A 53 -2.71 11.92 3.62
C ALA A 53 -2.21 13.34 3.31
N VAL A 54 -2.68 14.33 4.08
CA VAL A 54 -2.16 15.70 3.99
C VAL A 54 -0.76 15.76 4.61
N ALA A 55 0.04 16.77 4.26
CA ALA A 55 1.40 16.91 4.78
C ALA A 55 1.46 16.79 6.31
N ASN A 56 2.49 16.10 6.82
CA ASN A 56 2.70 15.80 8.24
C ASN A 56 1.58 14.97 8.91
N THR A 57 0.82 14.19 8.16
CA THR A 57 -0.22 13.30 8.71
C THR A 57 -0.09 11.88 8.18
N SER A 58 -0.80 10.95 8.84
CA SER A 58 -0.92 9.57 8.40
C SER A 58 -2.37 9.20 8.12
N ALA A 59 -2.58 8.36 7.12
CA ALA A 59 -3.87 7.77 6.78
C ALA A 59 -3.77 6.24 6.86
N PRO A 60 -4.42 5.60 7.83
CA PRO A 60 -4.54 4.13 7.89
C PRO A 60 -5.75 3.64 7.08
N SER A 61 -5.65 2.46 6.46
CA SER A 61 -6.78 1.81 5.77
C SER A 61 -7.80 1.16 6.71
N GLY A 62 -7.41 0.89 7.95
CA GLY A 62 -8.09 -0.12 8.77
C GLY A 62 -7.76 -1.55 8.31
N ASP A 63 -8.45 -2.53 8.89
CA ASP A 63 -8.36 -3.94 8.49
C ASP A 63 -9.20 -4.17 7.22
N LEU A 64 -8.58 -4.79 6.22
CA LEU A 64 -9.19 -5.09 4.93
C LEU A 64 -9.76 -6.51 4.85
N GLY A 65 -9.63 -7.31 5.92
CA GLY A 65 -10.20 -8.66 5.98
C GLY A 65 -9.59 -9.63 4.96
N ASP A 66 -8.27 -9.51 4.70
CA ASP A 66 -7.53 -10.30 3.73
C ASP A 66 -8.03 -10.10 2.28
N ALA A 67 -7.89 -8.88 1.74
CA ALA A 67 -8.23 -8.59 0.36
C ALA A 67 -7.29 -9.32 -0.61
N LEU A 68 -7.83 -10.26 -1.40
CA LEU A 68 -7.04 -11.09 -2.31
C LEU A 68 -6.41 -10.27 -3.45
N CYS A 69 -5.08 -10.28 -3.52
CA CYS A 69 -4.29 -9.76 -4.63
C CYS A 69 -3.69 -10.95 -5.39
N LYS A 70 -4.51 -11.58 -6.24
CA LYS A 70 -4.20 -12.86 -6.91
C LYS A 70 -2.90 -12.82 -7.73
N ASP A 71 -2.63 -11.68 -8.35
CA ASP A 71 -1.48 -11.51 -9.25
C ASP A 71 -0.41 -10.59 -8.62
N GLY A 72 -0.35 -10.58 -7.29
CA GLY A 72 0.58 -9.75 -6.52
C GLY A 72 -0.02 -8.44 -6.06
N ILE A 73 0.48 -7.96 -4.92
CA ILE A 73 0.23 -6.61 -4.42
C ILE A 73 1.18 -5.70 -5.19
N HIS A 74 0.68 -4.57 -5.69
CA HIS A 74 1.47 -3.51 -6.33
C HIS A 74 1.13 -2.19 -5.67
N VAL A 75 2.15 -1.43 -5.28
CA VAL A 75 1.97 -0.19 -4.51
C VAL A 75 2.56 0.95 -5.31
N THR A 76 1.76 1.96 -5.60
CA THR A 76 2.21 3.19 -6.23
C THR A 76 2.08 4.33 -5.22
N LEU A 77 3.19 5.00 -4.94
CA LEU A 77 3.26 6.10 -3.99
C LEU A 77 3.59 7.41 -4.71
N THR A 78 2.86 8.47 -4.38
CA THR A 78 3.12 9.84 -4.82
C THR A 78 3.21 10.78 -3.62
N GLY A 79 3.97 11.85 -3.78
CA GLY A 79 4.23 12.84 -2.73
C GLY A 79 5.69 12.81 -2.26
N ALA A 80 6.23 13.99 -1.94
CA ALA A 80 7.62 14.15 -1.54
C ALA A 80 7.86 13.53 -0.15
N ALA A 81 8.84 12.63 -0.07
CA ALA A 81 9.23 11.92 1.17
C ALA A 81 8.06 11.17 1.84
N ALA A 82 7.09 10.70 1.06
CA ALA A 82 6.02 9.85 1.55
C ALA A 82 6.54 8.44 1.87
N VAL A 83 5.92 7.78 2.84
CA VAL A 83 6.18 6.36 3.13
C VAL A 83 4.86 5.61 3.28
N ALA A 84 4.74 4.44 2.67
CA ALA A 84 3.64 3.51 2.87
C ALA A 84 4.14 2.20 3.49
N THR A 85 3.49 1.76 4.56
CA THR A 85 3.72 0.46 5.19
C THR A 85 2.58 -0.47 4.84
N VAL A 86 2.89 -1.66 4.34
CA VAL A 86 1.93 -2.64 3.81
C VAL A 86 2.06 -3.92 4.62
N VAL A 87 0.95 -4.39 5.19
CA VAL A 87 0.86 -5.68 5.87
C VAL A 87 0.09 -6.64 4.98
N TYR A 88 0.69 -7.80 4.72
CA TYR A 88 0.10 -8.81 3.85
C TYR A 88 0.44 -10.23 4.30
N VAL A 89 -0.23 -11.21 3.71
CA VAL A 89 -0.11 -12.64 4.02
C VAL A 89 0.03 -13.47 2.76
#